data_AF-A0A847PF32-F1
#
_entry.id   AF-A0A847PF32-F1
#
_cell.length_a   1.000
_cell.length_b   1.000
_cell.length_c   1.000
_cell.angle_alpha   90.00
_cell.angle_beta   90.00
_cell.angle_gamma   90.00
#
_symmetry.space_group_name_H-M   'P 1'
#
loop_
_entity.id
_entity.type
_entity.pdbx_description
1 polymer ?
#
loop_
_entity_poly.entity_id
_entity_poly.type
_entity_poly.pdbx_seq_one_letter_code
_entity_poly.pdbx_strand_id
1 'polypeptide(L)'
;DPTVAEAVAASGAKILLVAMGIPRQEEWIVRNEKLLGGVLAVGVGGAFDVLSGRLKRSPEFLQKIGLEWLYRLLQEPGRWKKNLGLITFVLRVLATRASFYVWKGEER
;
A
#
# COMPACT_ATOMS: atom_id res chain seq x y z
N ASP A 1 6.26 -11.81 13.69
CA ASP A 1 6.91 -13.11 13.85
C ASP A 1 8.38 -12.83 14.07
N PRO A 2 8.83 -12.90 15.33
CA PRO A 2 10.19 -12.56 15.69
C PRO A 2 11.22 -13.50 15.04
N THR A 3 10.87 -14.76 14.81
CA THR A 3 11.77 -15.76 14.23
C THR A 3 12.21 -15.38 12.82
N VAL A 4 11.28 -14.86 12.01
CA VAL A 4 11.57 -14.36 10.65
C VAL A 4 12.45 -13.10 10.71
N ALA A 5 12.23 -12.21 11.67
CA ALA A 5 13.02 -11.00 11.80
C ALA A 5 14.48 -11.31 12.20
N GLU A 6 14.68 -12.25 13.11
CA GLU A 6 16.01 -12.75 13.50
C GLU A 6 16.73 -13.42 12.33
N ALA A 7 16.02 -14.25 11.54
CA ALA A 7 16.58 -14.85 10.34
C ALA A 7 17.00 -13.79 9.30
N VAL A 8 16.20 -12.74 9.12
CA VAL A 8 16.57 -11.61 8.24
C VAL A 8 17.81 -10.90 8.75
N ALA A 9 17.89 -10.58 10.04
CA ALA A 9 19.06 -9.93 10.63
C ALA A 9 20.33 -10.78 10.48
N ALA A 10 20.21 -12.09 10.71
CA ALA A 10 21.30 -13.05 10.55
C ALA A 10 21.73 -13.26 9.08
N SER A 11 20.84 -13.03 8.12
CA SER A 11 21.14 -13.24 6.69
C SER A 11 22.17 -12.27 6.09
N GLY A 12 22.48 -11.17 6.78
CA GLY A 12 23.34 -10.10 6.26
C GLY A 12 22.65 -9.19 5.24
N ALA A 13 21.35 -9.38 4.98
CA ALA A 13 20.56 -8.50 4.13
C ALA A 13 20.66 -7.04 4.61
N LYS A 14 20.63 -6.10 3.66
CA LYS A 14 20.60 -4.65 3.94
C LYS A 14 19.24 -4.02 3.71
N ILE A 15 18.44 -4.66 2.85
CA ILE A 15 17.09 -4.24 2.49
C ILE A 15 16.16 -5.43 2.63
N LEU A 16 15.02 -5.22 3.27
CA LEU A 16 13.92 -6.18 3.39
C LEU A 16 12.69 -5.63 2.68
N LEU A 17 12.21 -6.34 1.65
CA LEU A 17 10.96 -6.00 0.96
C LEU A 17 9.81 -6.80 1.57
N VAL A 18 8.84 -6.11 2.17
CA VAL A 18 7.74 -6.73 2.92
C VAL A 18 6.44 -6.63 2.14
N ALA A 19 5.94 -7.77 1.65
CA ALA A 19 4.74 -7.88 0.81
C ALA A 19 3.58 -8.59 1.53
N MET A 20 3.31 -8.23 2.80
CA MET A 20 2.24 -8.86 3.59
C MET A 20 0.88 -8.15 3.49
N GLY A 21 0.84 -7.01 2.78
CA GLY A 21 -0.35 -6.18 2.65
C GLY A 21 -0.62 -5.30 3.87
N ILE A 22 -1.45 -4.29 3.66
CA ILE A 22 -1.78 -3.26 4.65
C ILE A 22 -2.96 -3.71 5.53
N PRO A 23 -2.89 -3.51 6.87
CA PRO A 23 -1.83 -2.84 7.65
C PRO A 23 -0.73 -3.77 8.20
N ARG A 24 -0.85 -5.07 7.91
CA ARG A 24 -0.02 -6.12 8.54
C ARG A 24 1.47 -5.93 8.31
N GLN A 25 1.87 -5.42 7.14
CA GLN A 25 3.28 -5.19 6.84
C GLN A 25 3.87 -4.07 7.70
N GLU A 26 3.16 -2.95 7.87
CA GLU A 26 3.61 -1.83 8.69
C GLU A 26 3.68 -2.25 10.16
N GLU A 27 2.64 -2.92 10.66
CA GLU A 27 2.58 -3.41 12.03
C GLU A 27 3.70 -4.41 12.33
N TRP A 28 4.00 -5.31 11.40
CA TRP A 28 5.09 -6.27 11.58
C TRP A 28 6.46 -5.59 11.55
N ILE A 29 6.69 -4.64 10.64
CA ILE A 29 7.97 -3.90 10.57
C ILE A 29 8.20 -3.17 11.90
N VAL A 30 7.22 -2.38 12.36
CA VAL A 30 7.32 -1.62 13.63
C VAL A 30 7.53 -2.56 14.81
N ARG A 31 6.80 -3.68 14.87
CA ARG A 31 6.92 -4.64 15.98
C ARG A 31 8.31 -5.30 16.04
N ASN A 32 8.99 -5.46 14.91
CA ASN A 32 10.27 -6.18 14.84
C ASN A 32 11.46 -5.26 14.51
N GLU A 33 11.28 -3.94 14.52
CA GLU A 33 12.30 -2.94 14.16
C GLU A 33 13.62 -3.16 14.91
N LYS A 34 13.54 -3.40 16.22
CA LYS A 34 14.71 -3.67 17.06
C LYS A 34 15.45 -4.95 16.66
N LEU A 35 14.71 -6.00 16.30
CA LEU A 35 15.28 -7.30 15.90
C LEU A 35 15.92 -7.23 14.52
N LEU A 36 15.41 -6.38 13.63
CA LEU A 36 15.92 -6.19 12.28
C LEU A 36 17.31 -5.52 12.24
N GLY A 37 17.83 -5.01 13.37
CA GLY A 37 19.25 -4.68 13.51
C GLY A 37 19.79 -3.66 12.49
N GLY A 38 18.95 -2.72 12.04
CA GLY A 38 19.33 -1.68 11.06
C GLY A 38 19.09 -2.05 9.60
N VAL A 39 18.43 -3.17 9.31
CA VAL A 39 17.93 -3.49 7.96
C VAL A 39 16.87 -2.48 7.53
N LEU A 40 17.00 -1.92 6.32
CA LEU A 40 15.97 -1.06 5.74
C LEU A 40 14.77 -1.90 5.30
N ALA A 41 13.69 -1.87 6.08
CA ALA A 41 12.45 -2.56 5.74
C ALA A 41 11.51 -1.64 4.94
N VAL A 42 11.07 -2.10 3.77
CA VAL A 42 10.18 -1.36 2.86
C VAL A 42 8.91 -2.18 2.64
N GLY A 43 7.78 -1.64 3.06
CA GLY A 43 6.47 -2.19 2.72
C GLY A 43 6.20 -2.00 1.23
N VAL A 44 6.11 -3.09 0.46
CA VAL A 44 5.87 -3.05 -0.99
C VAL A 44 4.42 -3.38 -1.37
N GLY A 45 3.58 -3.73 -0.38
CA GLY A 45 2.20 -4.12 -0.62
C GLY A 45 2.12 -5.27 -1.63
N GLY A 46 1.16 -5.18 -2.55
CA GLY A 46 1.00 -6.18 -3.61
C GLY A 46 1.90 -5.98 -4.83
N ALA A 47 3.08 -5.36 -4.71
CA ALA A 47 3.99 -5.19 -5.85
C ALA A 47 4.43 -6.54 -6.43
N PHE A 48 4.69 -7.52 -5.55
CA PHE A 48 5.08 -8.87 -5.96
C PHE A 48 3.95 -9.65 -6.65
N ASP A 49 2.69 -9.33 -6.39
CA ASP A 49 1.57 -9.94 -7.13
C ASP A 49 1.66 -9.60 -8.63
N VAL A 50 2.09 -8.38 -8.96
CA VAL A 50 2.28 -7.96 -10.34
C VAL A 50 3.58 -8.53 -10.92
N LEU A 51 4.66 -8.49 -10.14
CA LEU A 51 5.98 -9.00 -10.59
C LEU A 51 5.97 -10.51 -10.86
N SER A 52 5.23 -11.27 -10.04
CA SER A 52 5.06 -12.73 -10.20
C SER A 52 4.10 -13.12 -11.33
N GLY A 53 3.42 -12.16 -11.95
CA GLY A 53 2.40 -12.41 -12.98
C GLY A 53 1.05 -12.88 -12.43
N ARG A 54 0.88 -12.98 -11.11
CA ARG A 54 -0.40 -13.31 -10.48
C ARG A 54 -1.48 -12.27 -10.79
N LEU A 55 -1.13 -10.99 -10.78
CA LEU A 55 -1.99 -9.89 -11.19
C LEU A 55 -1.44 -9.24 -12.45
N LYS A 56 -2.33 -8.88 -13.37
CA LYS A 56 -1.93 -8.16 -14.58
C LYS A 56 -1.63 -6.70 -14.21
N ARG A 57 -0.51 -6.18 -14.72
CA ARG A 57 -0.19 -4.74 -14.61
C ARG A 57 -1.28 -3.93 -15.30
N SER A 58 -1.62 -2.77 -14.71
CA SER A 58 -2.55 -1.82 -15.33
C SER A 58 -2.02 -1.36 -16.70
N PRO A 59 -2.86 -1.26 -17.75
CA PRO A 59 -2.47 -0.65 -19.01
C PRO A 59 -1.83 0.73 -18.81
N GLU A 60 -0.81 1.07 -19.61
CA GLU A 60 -0.05 2.32 -19.44
C GLU A 60 -0.94 3.57 -19.49
N PHE A 61 -1.97 3.57 -20.33
CA PHE A 61 -2.92 4.67 -20.39
C PHE A 61 -3.58 4.93 -19.03
N LEU A 62 -4.04 3.87 -18.34
CA LEU A 62 -4.64 3.97 -17.02
C LEU A 62 -3.63 4.37 -15.93
N GLN A 63 -2.37 3.97 -16.07
CA GLN A 63 -1.30 4.44 -15.19
C GLN A 63 -1.08 5.95 -15.34
N LYS A 64 -0.99 6.45 -16.59
CA LYS A 64 -0.75 7.87 -16.90
C LYS A 64 -1.85 8.81 -16.42
N ILE A 65 -3.11 8.35 -16.42
CA ILE A 65 -4.25 9.15 -15.92
C ILE A 65 -4.57 8.90 -14.43
N GLY A 66 -3.75 8.11 -13.72
CA GLY A 66 -3.92 7.86 -12.28
C GLY A 66 -5.08 6.92 -11.92
N LEU A 67 -5.57 6.11 -12.86
CA LEU A 67 -6.67 5.14 -12.66
C LEU A 67 -6.19 3.71 -12.38
N GLU A 68 -4.91 3.51 -12.06
CA GLU A 68 -4.38 2.19 -11.70
C GLU A 68 -5.11 1.57 -10.50
N TRP A 69 -5.53 2.37 -9.52
CA TRP A 69 -6.29 1.90 -8.36
C TRP A 69 -7.65 1.30 -8.77
N LEU A 70 -8.32 1.89 -9.77
CA LEU A 70 -9.61 1.43 -10.27
C LEU A 70 -9.45 0.13 -11.04
N TYR A 71 -8.42 0.04 -11.89
CA TYR A 71 -8.08 -1.21 -12.57
C TYR A 71 -7.81 -2.35 -11.58
N ARG A 72 -7.14 -2.04 -10.47
CA ARG A 72 -6.88 -3.02 -9.40
C ARG A 72 -8.14 -3.46 -8.67
N LEU A 73 -9.07 -2.53 -8.43
CA LEU A 73 -10.38 -2.84 -7.85
C LEU A 73 -11.18 -3.79 -8.75
N LEU A 74 -11.12 -3.60 -10.07
CA LEU A 74 -11.78 -4.48 -11.04
C LEU A 74 -11.17 -5.89 -11.07
N GLN A 75 -9.85 -6.02 -10.92
CA GLN A 75 -9.17 -7.31 -10.85
C GLN A 75 -9.44 -8.05 -9.52
N GLU A 76 -9.60 -7.31 -8.42
CA GLU A 76 -9.79 -7.88 -7.09
C GLU A 76 -11.06 -7.32 -6.41
N PRO A 77 -12.26 -7.65 -6.90
CA PRO A 77 -13.51 -7.07 -6.42
C PRO A 77 -13.75 -7.32 -4.93
N GLY A 78 -13.25 -8.43 -4.37
CA GLY A 78 -13.32 -8.74 -2.93
C GLY A 78 -12.64 -7.71 -2.03
N ARG A 79 -11.77 -6.84 -2.57
CA ARG A 79 -11.06 -5.78 -1.82
C ARG A 79 -11.86 -4.48 -1.73
N TRP A 80 -13.06 -4.41 -2.30
CA TRP A 80 -13.88 -3.19 -2.35
C TRP A 80 -14.06 -2.46 -1.02
N LYS A 81 -14.25 -3.20 0.09
CA LYS A 81 -14.40 -2.61 1.44
C LYS A 81 -13.19 -1.76 1.86
N LYS A 82 -11.97 -2.18 1.50
CA LYS A 82 -10.74 -1.42 1.78
C LYS A 82 -10.60 -0.19 0.86
N ASN A 83 -11.24 -0.23 -0.31
CA ASN A 83 -11.14 0.82 -1.34
C ASN A 83 -12.26 1.89 -1.25
N LEU A 84 -13.28 1.72 -0.38
CA LEU A 84 -14.29 2.76 -0.12
C LEU A 84 -13.67 4.08 0.34
N GLY A 85 -12.56 4.02 1.08
CA GLY A 85 -11.79 5.19 1.46
C GLY A 85 -11.22 5.94 0.25
N LEU A 86 -10.72 5.21 -0.77
CA LEU A 86 -10.24 5.82 -2.01
C LEU A 86 -11.36 6.46 -2.82
N ILE A 87 -12.53 5.80 -2.92
CA ILE A 87 -13.69 6.37 -3.61
C ILE A 87 -14.12 7.68 -2.92
N THR A 88 -14.24 7.66 -1.60
CA THR A 88 -14.56 8.85 -0.80
C THR A 88 -13.51 9.95 -1.00
N PHE A 89 -12.23 9.60 -1.02
CA PHE A 89 -11.14 10.55 -1.28
C PHE A 89 -11.25 11.21 -2.65
N VAL A 90 -11.46 10.42 -3.72
CA VAL A 90 -11.63 10.94 -5.08
C VAL A 90 -12.83 11.89 -5.15
N LEU A 91 -13.98 11.50 -4.57
CA LEU A 91 -15.17 12.35 -4.54
C LEU A 91 -14.91 13.67 -3.79
N ARG A 92 -14.20 13.64 -2.66
CA ARG A 92 -13.81 14.85 -1.92
C ARG A 92 -12.91 15.76 -2.75
N VAL A 93 -11.89 15.21 -3.40
CA VAL A 93 -10.97 15.99 -4.26
C VAL A 93 -11.72 16.64 -5.42
N LEU A 94 -12.65 15.92 -6.06
CA LEU A 94 -13.48 16.47 -7.13
C LEU A 94 -14.42 17.57 -6.63
N ALA A 95 -15.08 17.36 -5.48
CA ALA A 95 -15.93 18.36 -4.86
C ALA A 95 -15.15 19.63 -4.49
N THR A 96 -13.92 19.50 -3.99
CA THR A 96 -13.02 20.64 -3.72
C THR A 96 -12.66 21.38 -5.00
N ARG A 97 -12.28 20.66 -6.06
CA ARG A 97 -11.91 21.27 -7.34
C ARG A 97 -13.07 21.97 -8.03
N ALA A 98 -14.28 21.47 -7.85
CA ALA A 98 -15.50 22.09 -8.37
C ALA A 98 -16.07 23.18 -7.44
N SER A 99 -15.31 23.62 -6.43
CA SER A 99 -15.71 24.63 -5.44
C SER A 99 -16.95 24.31 -4.61
N PHE A 100 -17.38 23.04 -4.61
CA PHE A 100 -18.51 22.54 -3.80
C PHE A 100 -18.08 22.09 -2.39
N TYR A 101 -16.78 22.00 -2.11
CA TYR A 101 -16.25 21.58 -0.80
C TYR A 101 -15.04 22.42 -0.40
N VAL A 102 -15.23 23.32 0.58
CA VAL A 102 -14.15 24.01 1.29
C VAL A 102 -13.83 23.18 2.53
N TRP A 103 -12.60 22.67 2.62
CA TRP A 103 -12.13 22.00 3.84
C TRP A 103 -12.08 23.04 4.97
N LYS A 104 -13.06 23.00 5.88
CA LYS A 104 -12.93 23.62 7.19
C LYS A 104 -12.12 22.64 8.04
N GLY A 105 -10.91 23.06 8.40
CA GLY A 105 -10.01 22.23 9.19
C GLY A 105 -10.65 21.75 10.48
N GLU A 106 -10.24 20.55 10.91
CA GLU A 106 -10.56 20.03 12.23
C GLU A 106 -9.70 20.83 13.22
N GLU A 107 -10.28 21.84 13.87
CA GLU A 107 -9.70 22.44 15.08
C GLU A 107 -9.62 21.32 16.12
N ARG A 108 -8.40 20.85 16.39
CA ARG A 108 -8.06 20.11 17.60
C ARG A 108 -7.05 20.91 18.39
#